data_AF-W1XJZ5-F1
#
_entry.id   AF-W1XJZ5-F1
#
_cell.length_a   1.000
_cell.length_b   1.000
_cell.length_c   1.000
_cell.angle_alpha   90.00
_cell.angle_beta   90.00
_cell.angle_gamma   90.00
#
_symmetry.space_group_name_H-M   'P 1'
#
loop_
_entity.id
_entity.type
_entity.pdbx_description
1 polymer ?
#
loop_
_entity_poly.entity_id
_entity_poly.type
_entity_poly.pdbx_seq_one_letter_code
_entity_poly.pdbx_strand_id
1 'polypeptide(L)'
;NQLESGLANAKISYDTAVSQYEETKRQFDNTTQLYEAGAVTEDAYKQAQASLEKLQKSVEQAKTSLDAAQKSYDTGVGNRESAKAAIESAKVGLESALSKSTF
;
A
#
# COMPACT_ATOMS: atom_id res chain seq x y z
N ASN A 1 9.65 -3.81 -13.05
CA ASN A 1 10.05 -2.47 -12.57
C ASN A 1 9.98 -2.48 -11.04
N GLN A 2 11.06 -2.18 -10.31
CA GLN A 2 11.11 -2.36 -8.85
C GLN A 2 10.01 -1.58 -8.10
N LEU A 3 9.62 -0.40 -8.60
CA LEU A 3 8.55 0.40 -8.00
C LEU A 3 7.17 -0.25 -8.15
N GLU A 4 6.90 -0.87 -9.30
CA GLU A 4 5.64 -1.62 -9.53
C GLU A 4 5.55 -2.84 -8.61
N SER A 5 6.67 -3.56 -8.46
CA SER A 5 6.74 -4.70 -7.53
C SER A 5 6.57 -4.25 -6.07
N GLY A 6 7.15 -3.12 -5.68
CA GLY A 6 6.99 -2.54 -4.35
C GLY A 6 5.53 -2.16 -4.04
N LEU A 7 4.87 -1.47 -4.98
CA LEU A 7 3.46 -1.11 -4.87
C LEU A 7 2.55 -2.35 -4.80
N ALA A 8 2.79 -3.34 -5.65
CA ALA A 8 2.02 -4.59 -5.66
C ALA A 8 2.14 -5.34 -4.33
N ASN A 9 3.34 -5.45 -3.77
CA ASN A 9 3.57 -6.11 -2.48
C ASN A 9 2.90 -5.35 -1.33
N ALA A 10 2.93 -4.02 -1.33
CA ALA A 10 2.25 -3.21 -0.34
C ALA A 10 0.73 -3.39 -0.41
N LYS A 11 0.17 -3.49 -1.62
CA LYS A 11 -1.26 -3.78 -1.83
C LYS A 11 -1.64 -5.15 -1.28
N ILE A 12 -0.88 -6.19 -1.60
CA ILE A 12 -1.10 -7.55 -1.07
C ILE A 12 -1.07 -7.55 0.46
N SER A 13 -0.12 -6.82 1.05
CA SER A 13 0.02 -6.71 2.51
C SER A 13 -1.20 -6.02 3.15
N TYR A 14 -1.68 -4.94 2.53
CA TYR A 14 -2.90 -4.26 2.95
C TYR A 14 -4.14 -5.17 2.85
N ASP A 15 -4.35 -5.81 1.70
CA ASP A 15 -5.48 -6.71 1.46
C ASP A 15 -5.48 -7.90 2.46
N THR A 16 -4.29 -8.42 2.78
CA THR A 16 -4.11 -9.48 3.80
C THR A 16 -4.49 -8.99 5.19
N ALA A 17 -4.01 -7.80 5.59
CA ALA A 17 -4.33 -7.22 6.89
C ALA A 17 -5.84 -6.95 7.03
N VAL A 18 -6.49 -6.45 5.98
CA VAL A 18 -7.95 -6.23 5.94
C VAL A 18 -8.69 -7.55 6.12
N SER A 19 -8.30 -8.59 5.38
CA SER A 19 -8.93 -9.92 5.48
C SER A 19 -8.84 -10.49 6.90
N GLN A 20 -7.67 -10.37 7.54
CA GLN A 20 -7.46 -10.82 8.93
C GLN A 20 -8.28 -10.00 9.93
N TYR A 21 -8.39 -8.68 9.73
CA TYR A 21 -9.23 -7.82 10.54
C TYR A 21 -10.70 -8.20 10.45
N GLU A 22 -11.22 -8.43 9.23
CA GLU A 22 -12.61 -8.83 9.03
C GLU A 22 -12.93 -10.19 9.67
N GLU A 23 -12.03 -11.15 9.56
CA GLU A 23 -12.17 -12.44 10.25
C GLU A 23 -12.20 -12.27 11.77
N THR A 24 -11.24 -11.52 12.31
CA THR A 24 -11.17 -11.23 13.76
C THR A 24 -12.40 -10.48 14.23
N LYS A 25 -12.94 -9.56 13.41
CA LYS A 25 -14.17 -8.84 13.71
C LYS A 25 -15.36 -9.77 13.81
N ARG A 26 -15.53 -10.71 12.87
CA ARG A 26 -16.59 -11.72 12.94
C ARG A 26 -16.47 -12.60 14.20
N GLN A 27 -15.25 -12.98 14.57
CA GLN A 27 -15.01 -13.73 15.80
C GLN A 27 -15.36 -12.90 17.04
N PHE A 28 -14.96 -11.63 17.08
CA PHE A 28 -15.31 -10.70 18.17
C PHE A 28 -16.82 -10.48 18.28
N ASP A 29 -17.52 -10.29 17.16
CA ASP A 29 -18.98 -10.14 17.13
C ASP A 29 -19.66 -11.39 17.73
N ASN A 30 -19.17 -12.61 17.41
CA ASN A 30 -19.65 -13.85 18.01
C ASN A 30 -19.33 -13.95 19.52
N THR A 31 -18.10 -13.63 19.92
CA THR A 31 -17.71 -13.60 21.34
C THR A 31 -18.56 -12.61 22.14
N THR A 32 -18.94 -11.48 21.53
CA THR A 32 -19.84 -10.49 22.14
C THR A 32 -21.21 -11.10 22.44
N GLN A 33 -21.82 -11.78 21.46
CA GLN A 33 -23.11 -12.46 21.65
C GLN A 33 -23.04 -13.54 22.73
N LEU A 34 -21.97 -14.33 22.74
CA LEU A 34 -21.76 -15.36 23.77
C LEU A 34 -21.56 -14.75 25.16
N TYR A 35 -20.89 -13.60 25.26
CA TYR A 35 -20.66 -12.91 26.52
C TYR A 35 -21.97 -12.34 27.08
N GLU A 36 -22.77 -11.71 26.22
CA GLU A 36 -24.12 -11.23 26.56
C GLU A 36 -25.05 -12.36 27.01
N ALA A 37 -24.88 -13.56 26.44
CA ALA A 37 -25.60 -14.76 26.85
C ALA A 37 -25.03 -15.43 28.12
N GLY A 38 -23.94 -14.91 28.70
CA GLY A 38 -23.26 -15.49 29.85
C GLY A 38 -22.50 -16.80 29.56
N ALA A 39 -22.29 -17.14 28.29
CA ALA A 39 -21.66 -18.38 27.84
C ALA A 39 -20.12 -18.30 27.79
N VAL A 40 -19.53 -17.09 27.83
CA VAL A 40 -18.09 -16.87 27.95
C VAL A 40 -17.78 -15.86 29.05
N THR A 41 -16.54 -15.87 29.54
CA THR A 41 -16.08 -14.98 30.61
C THR A 41 -15.77 -13.57 30.10
N GLU A 42 -15.77 -12.60 31.00
CA GLU A 42 -15.33 -11.23 30.70
C GLU A 42 -13.88 -11.19 30.20
N ASP A 43 -13.01 -12.05 30.73
CA ASP A 43 -11.63 -12.15 30.27
C ASP A 43 -11.53 -12.61 28.81
N ALA A 44 -12.35 -13.61 28.40
CA ALA A 44 -12.39 -14.06 27.02
C ALA A 44 -12.90 -12.96 26.09
N TYR A 45 -13.91 -12.20 26.51
CA TYR A 45 -14.42 -11.04 25.78
C TYR A 45 -13.33 -9.96 25.62
N LYS A 46 -12.63 -9.59 26.70
CA LYS A 46 -11.53 -8.61 26.65
C LYS A 46 -10.37 -9.06 25.77
N GLN A 47 -10.04 -10.36 25.74
CA GLN A 47 -9.02 -10.90 24.85
C GLN A 47 -9.41 -10.80 23.38
N ALA A 48 -10.69 -11.07 23.05
CA ALA A 48 -11.20 -10.89 21.70
C ALA A 48 -11.18 -9.42 21.28
N GLN A 49 -11.58 -8.50 22.18
CA GLN A 49 -11.49 -7.06 21.95
C GLN A 49 -10.06 -6.60 21.67
N ALA A 50 -9.11 -6.98 22.53
CA ALA A 50 -7.70 -6.61 22.36
C ALA A 50 -7.11 -7.16 21.04
N SER A 51 -7.55 -8.34 20.62
CA SER A 51 -7.17 -8.93 19.34
C SER A 51 -7.70 -8.11 18.17
N LEU A 52 -8.96 -7.69 18.21
CA LEU A 52 -9.55 -6.81 17.19
C LEU A 52 -8.82 -5.46 17.10
N GLU A 53 -8.55 -4.83 18.24
CA GLU A 53 -7.80 -3.56 18.29
C GLU A 53 -6.37 -3.69 17.73
N LYS A 54 -5.70 -4.82 18.01
CA LYS A 54 -4.38 -5.11 17.44
C LYS A 54 -4.44 -5.22 15.92
N LEU A 55 -5.42 -5.94 15.38
CA LEU A 55 -5.57 -6.09 13.93
C LEU A 55 -5.97 -4.78 13.26
N GLN A 56 -6.76 -3.93 13.92
CA GLN A 56 -7.06 -2.59 13.42
C GLN A 56 -5.78 -1.77 13.22
N LYS A 57 -4.87 -1.76 14.22
CA LYS A 57 -3.57 -1.09 14.11
C LYS A 57 -2.71 -1.67 12.97
N SER A 58 -2.77 -2.99 12.75
CA SER A 58 -2.07 -3.66 11.65
C SER A 58 -2.58 -3.16 10.28
N VAL A 59 -3.90 -3.00 10.12
CA VAL A 59 -4.51 -2.44 8.91
C VAL A 59 -4.06 -1.00 8.68
N GLU A 60 -4.04 -0.17 9.72
CA GLU A 60 -3.59 1.23 9.63
C GLU A 60 -2.11 1.34 9.21
N GLN A 61 -1.25 0.47 9.74
CA GLN A 61 0.16 0.39 9.36
C GLN A 61 0.34 -0.09 7.91
N ALA A 62 -0.41 -1.10 7.49
CA ALA A 62 -0.37 -1.60 6.12
C ALA A 62 -0.87 -0.54 5.12
N LYS A 63 -1.92 0.21 5.48
CA LYS A 63 -2.42 1.34 4.69
C LYS A 63 -1.37 2.44 4.54
N THR A 64 -0.72 2.83 5.64
CA THR A 64 0.36 3.82 5.60
C THR A 64 1.50 3.38 4.68
N SER A 65 1.84 2.09 4.70
CA SER A 65 2.86 1.50 3.83
C SER A 65 2.45 1.50 2.36
N LEU A 66 1.18 1.19 2.07
CA LEU A 66 0.61 1.28 0.73
C LEU A 66 0.65 2.71 0.18
N ASP A 67 0.24 3.69 0.99
CA ASP A 67 0.25 5.11 0.60
C ASP A 67 1.69 5.59 0.28
N ALA A 68 2.67 5.15 1.07
CA ALA A 68 4.08 5.46 0.81
C ALA A 68 4.61 4.80 -0.47
N ALA A 69 4.24 3.55 -0.73
CA ALA A 69 4.60 2.84 -1.95
C ALA A 69 3.98 3.50 -3.19
N GLN A 70 2.72 3.95 -3.10
CA GLN A 70 2.03 4.67 -4.17
C GLN A 70 2.75 5.98 -4.51
N LYS A 71 3.07 6.81 -3.51
CA LYS A 71 3.83 8.06 -3.70
C LYS A 71 5.18 7.82 -4.38
N SER A 72 5.86 6.75 -3.99
CA SER A 72 7.17 6.37 -4.56
C SER A 72 7.03 5.96 -6.03
N TYR A 73 5.99 5.19 -6.35
CA TYR A 73 5.66 4.81 -7.72
C TYR A 73 5.37 6.04 -8.59
N ASP A 74 4.48 6.93 -8.14
CA ASP A 74 4.09 8.14 -8.88
C ASP A 74 5.30 9.05 -9.16
N THR A 75 6.15 9.24 -8.15
CA THR A 75 7.40 10.00 -8.28
C THR A 75 8.33 9.37 -9.32
N GLY A 76 8.51 8.05 -9.29
CA GLY A 76 9.36 7.34 -10.24
C GLY A 76 8.83 7.39 -11.67
N VAL A 77 7.50 7.36 -11.86
CA VAL A 77 6.86 7.56 -13.17
C VAL A 77 7.13 8.98 -13.66
N GLY A 78 6.93 10.01 -12.83
CA GLY A 78 7.21 11.40 -13.20
C GLY A 78 8.68 11.65 -13.61
N ASN A 79 9.62 11.07 -12.86
CA ASN A 79 11.05 11.15 -13.19
C ASN A 79 11.38 10.48 -14.52
N ARG A 80 10.75 9.33 -14.81
CA ARG A 80 10.93 8.62 -16.09
C ARG A 80 10.43 9.46 -17.27
N GLU A 81 9.27 10.10 -17.15
CA GLU A 81 8.73 10.95 -18.22
C GLU A 81 9.61 12.19 -18.43
N SER A 82 10.10 12.81 -17.35
CA SER A 82 11.04 13.93 -17.44
C SER A 82 12.34 13.54 -18.15
N ALA A 83 12.89 12.37 -17.83
CA ALA A 83 14.09 11.85 -18.49
C ALA A 83 13.87 11.58 -19.98
N LYS A 84 12.71 11.04 -20.37
CA LYS A 84 12.34 10.86 -21.78
C LYS A 84 12.31 12.19 -22.53
N ALA A 85 11.70 13.22 -21.95
CA ALA A 85 11.63 14.55 -22.55
C ALA A 85 13.03 15.19 -22.72
N ALA A 86 13.91 15.02 -21.73
CA ALA A 86 15.29 15.49 -21.80
C ALA A 86 16.09 14.76 -22.90
N ILE A 87 15.92 13.44 -23.01
CA ILE A 87 16.54 12.64 -24.08
C ILE A 87 16.05 13.12 -25.45
N GLU A 88 14.75 13.36 -25.61
CA GLU A 88 14.19 13.82 -26.88
C GLU A 88 14.70 15.21 -27.26
N SER A 89 14.76 16.13 -26.29
CA SER A 89 15.35 17.46 -26.49
C SER A 89 16.83 17.39 -26.89
N ALA A 90 17.60 16.48 -26.28
CA ALA A 90 19.01 16.28 -26.62
C ALA A 90 19.20 15.72 -28.03
N LYS A 91 18.34 14.81 -28.49
CA LYS A 91 18.37 14.30 -29.87
C LYS A 91 18.10 15.42 -30.88
N VAL A 92 17.07 16.22 -30.67
CA VAL A 92 16.74 17.36 -31.54
C VAL A 92 17.91 18.36 -31.60
N GLY A 93 18.55 18.64 -30.46
CA GLY A 93 19.74 19.49 -30.39
C GLY A 93 20.92 18.92 -31.17
N LEU A 94 21.17 17.61 -31.06
CA LEU A 94 22.23 16.92 -31.79
C LEU A 94 21.98 16.95 -33.30
N GLU A 95 20.77 16.63 -33.75
CA GLU A 95 20.36 16.70 -35.16
C GLU A 95 20.54 18.11 -35.74
N SER A 96 20.13 19.13 -34.98
CA SER A 96 20.30 20.53 -35.37
C SER A 96 21.77 20.93 -35.50
N ALA A 97 22.65 20.45 -34.62
CA ALA A 97 24.08 20.73 -34.68
C ALA A 97 24.74 20.06 -35.89
N LEU A 98 24.40 18.79 -36.17
CA LEU A 98 24.91 18.04 -37.31
C LEU A 98 24.46 18.65 -38.65
N SER A 99 23.21 19.11 -38.73
CA SER A 99 22.70 19.82 -39.91
C SER A 99 23.42 21.14 -40.16
N LYS A 100 23.84 21.86 -39.11
CA LYS A 100 24.58 23.13 -39.24
C LYS A 100 26.05 22.93 -39.60
N SER A 101 26.66 21.79 -39.26
CA SER A 101 28.05 21.50 -39.61
C SER A 101 28.25 20.96 -41.03
N THR A 102 27.16 20.71 -41.77
CA THR A 102 27.17 20.15 -43.13
C THR A 102 26.89 21.19 -44.23
N PHE A 103 26.78 22.47 -43.86
CA PHE A 103 26.73 23.65 -44.74
C PHE A 103 27.95 24.55 -44.51
#